data_AF-A0A7X6YE97-F1
#
_entry.id   AF-A0A7X6YE97-F1
#
_cell.length_a   1.000
_cell.length_b   1.000
_cell.length_c   1.000
_cell.angle_alpha   90.00
_cell.angle_beta   90.00
_cell.angle_gamma   90.00
#
_symmetry.space_group_name_H-M   'P 1'
#
loop_
_entity.id
_entity.type
_entity.pdbx_description
1 polymer ?
#
loop_
_entity_poly.entity_id
_entity_poly.type
_entity_poly.pdbx_seq_one_letter_code
_entity_poly.pdbx_strand_id
1 'polypeptide(L)'
;MLRYRETGEMHKDFHGSMNAAVEYVGRRYGREGLREVFRNTAQRVYRAIYEKLKAGDWSELLEHWRYFMEREGADFSIEVTEGEAVMTVRRCPAVERLRELGMAPSEFFCDQTVLLNEAWCEGTP
;
A
#
# COMPACT_ATOMS: atom_id res chain seq x y z
N MET A 1 -18.72 -3.47 -3.98
CA MET A 1 -18.05 -4.61 -3.31
C MET A 1 -16.59 -4.55 -3.71
N LEU A 2 -15.69 -4.32 -2.75
CA LEU A 2 -14.25 -4.35 -2.97
C LEU A 2 -13.81 -5.64 -3.68
N ARG A 3 -13.19 -5.51 -4.86
CA ARG A 3 -12.69 -6.66 -5.63
C ARG A 3 -11.65 -7.48 -4.86
N TYR A 4 -10.82 -6.81 -4.07
CA TYR A 4 -9.66 -7.37 -3.37
C TYR A 4 -9.97 -7.79 -1.93
N ARG A 5 -11.22 -8.11 -1.64
CA ARG A 5 -11.66 -8.43 -0.28
C ARG A 5 -11.35 -9.88 0.06
N GLU A 6 -10.22 -10.16 0.73
CA GLU A 6 -9.96 -11.51 1.27
C GLU A 6 -10.47 -11.68 2.71
N THR A 7 -11.23 -12.73 2.96
CA THR A 7 -11.84 -13.02 4.27
C THR A 7 -11.07 -14.05 5.10
N GLY A 8 -9.90 -14.47 4.61
CA GLY A 8 -9.05 -15.45 5.30
C GLY A 8 -8.35 -14.88 6.52
N GLU A 9 -7.71 -15.77 7.28
CA GLU A 9 -6.78 -15.39 8.34
C GLU A 9 -5.65 -14.53 7.75
N MET A 10 -5.31 -13.45 8.45
CA MET A 10 -4.27 -12.52 8.01
C MET A 10 -3.02 -12.70 8.88
N HIS A 11 -2.11 -13.54 8.40
CA HIS A 11 -0.85 -13.79 9.09
C HIS A 11 0.13 -12.63 8.91
N LYS A 12 0.26 -11.75 9.90
CA LYS A 12 1.02 -10.49 9.82
C LYS A 12 2.51 -10.62 9.50
N ASP A 13 3.11 -11.81 9.56
CA ASP A 13 4.53 -11.99 9.21
C ASP A 13 4.80 -11.82 7.71
N PHE A 14 3.76 -11.69 6.87
CA PHE A 14 3.95 -11.26 5.49
C PHE A 14 4.70 -9.92 5.40
N HIS A 15 4.61 -9.06 6.42
CA HIS A 15 5.40 -7.82 6.51
C HIS A 15 6.92 -8.10 6.51
N GLY A 16 7.36 -9.19 7.14
CA GLY A 16 8.76 -9.64 7.11
C GLY A 16 9.22 -10.06 5.72
N SER A 17 8.39 -10.84 5.02
CA SER A 17 8.63 -11.24 3.63
C SER A 17 8.65 -10.03 2.69
N MET A 18 7.72 -9.08 2.87
CA MET A 18 7.71 -7.84 2.10
C MET A 18 8.97 -7.02 2.37
N ASN A 19 9.38 -6.88 3.63
CA ASN A 19 10.60 -6.17 3.99
C ASN A 19 11.84 -6.73 3.28
N ALA A 20 11.99 -8.05 3.27
CA ALA A 20 13.07 -8.72 2.56
C ALA A 20 13.01 -8.53 1.03
N ALA A 21 11.80 -8.57 0.45
CA ALA A 21 11.63 -8.40 -0.99
C ALA A 21 11.95 -6.97 -1.45
N VAL A 22 11.46 -5.95 -0.74
CA VAL A 22 11.78 -4.54 -1.05
C VAL A 22 13.29 -4.29 -0.87
N GLU A 23 13.88 -4.78 0.21
CA GLU A 23 15.33 -4.67 0.44
C GLU A 23 16.14 -5.27 -0.72
N TYR A 24 15.78 -6.48 -1.15
CA TYR A 24 16.48 -7.15 -2.25
C TYR A 24 16.38 -6.35 -3.56
N VAL A 25 15.18 -5.92 -3.94
CA VAL A 25 14.97 -5.16 -5.17
C VAL A 25 15.65 -3.80 -5.10
N GLY A 26 15.50 -3.09 -3.98
CA GLY A 26 16.10 -1.78 -3.75
C GLY A 26 17.62 -1.82 -3.79
N ARG A 27 18.27 -2.81 -3.15
CA ARG A 27 19.73 -2.94 -3.18
C ARG A 27 20.28 -3.31 -4.55
N ARG A 28 19.54 -4.09 -5.35
CA ARG A 28 20.02 -4.63 -6.63
C ARG A 28 19.69 -3.77 -7.83
N TYR A 29 18.56 -3.06 -7.79
CA TYR A 29 18.02 -2.31 -8.92
C TYR A 29 17.69 -0.85 -8.56
N GLY A 30 17.95 -0.44 -7.31
CA GLY A 30 17.65 0.91 -6.83
C GLY A 30 16.15 1.20 -6.73
N ARG A 31 15.84 2.46 -6.45
CA ARG A 31 14.47 2.98 -6.38
C ARG A 31 13.73 2.89 -7.71
N GLU A 32 14.45 2.91 -8.84
CA GLU A 32 13.85 2.73 -10.17
C GLU A 32 13.31 1.31 -10.37
N GLY A 33 14.04 0.28 -9.91
CA GLY A 33 13.51 -1.10 -9.93
C GLY A 33 12.27 -1.26 -9.05
N LEU A 34 12.26 -0.63 -7.87
CA LEU A 34 11.08 -0.58 -7.01
C LEU A 34 9.91 0.15 -7.68
N ARG A 35 10.18 1.28 -8.35
CA ARG A 35 9.19 2.05 -9.09
C ARG A 35 8.51 1.20 -10.16
N GLU A 36 9.28 0.43 -10.94
CA GLU A 36 8.71 -0.46 -11.95
C GLU A 36 7.83 -1.56 -11.33
N VAL A 37 8.28 -2.18 -10.24
CA VAL A 37 7.51 -3.21 -9.53
C VAL A 37 6.19 -2.64 -8.98
N PHE A 38 6.24 -1.54 -8.23
CA PHE A 38 5.04 -0.97 -7.62
C PHE A 38 4.11 -0.35 -8.66
N ARG A 39 4.64 0.19 -9.76
CA ARG A 39 3.82 0.63 -10.91
C ARG A 39 3.02 -0.53 -11.51
N ASN A 40 3.69 -1.66 -11.79
CA ASN A 40 3.00 -2.84 -12.30
C ASN A 40 2.00 -3.40 -11.30
N THR A 41 2.31 -3.39 -10.00
CA THR A 41 1.38 -3.78 -8.94
C THR A 41 0.14 -2.88 -8.92
N ALA A 42 0.31 -1.56 -8.93
CA ALA A 42 -0.79 -0.60 -8.95
C ALA A 42 -1.69 -0.78 -10.17
N GLN A 43 -1.10 -0.89 -11.37
CA GLN A 43 -1.82 -0.81 -12.64
C GLN A 43 -2.35 -2.16 -13.13
N ARG A 44 -1.69 -3.28 -12.78
CA ARG A 44 -2.04 -4.62 -13.28
C ARG A 44 -2.67 -5.51 -12.20
N VAL A 45 -2.17 -5.48 -10.96
CA VAL A 45 -2.73 -6.28 -9.86
C VAL A 45 -3.92 -5.55 -9.26
N TYR A 46 -3.72 -4.32 -8.80
CA TYR A 46 -4.78 -3.43 -8.31
C TYR A 46 -5.53 -2.68 -9.42
N ARG A 47 -5.66 -3.32 -10.60
CA ARG A 47 -6.26 -2.73 -11.81
C ARG A 47 -7.64 -2.11 -11.56
N ALA A 48 -8.50 -2.71 -10.75
CA ALA A 48 -9.84 -2.15 -10.52
C ALA A 48 -9.80 -0.81 -9.79
N ILE A 49 -8.87 -0.64 -8.84
CA ILE A 49 -8.62 0.65 -8.20
C ILE A 49 -8.10 1.65 -9.24
N TYR A 50 -7.07 1.28 -10.00
CA TYR A 50 -6.45 2.16 -10.99
C TYR A 50 -7.45 2.67 -12.05
N GLU A 51 -8.25 1.78 -12.65
CA GLU A 51 -9.21 2.16 -13.69
C GLU A 51 -10.33 3.06 -13.15
N LYS A 52 -10.73 2.89 -11.88
CA LYS A 52 -11.70 3.79 -11.24
C LYS A 52 -11.12 5.16 -10.95
N LEU A 53 -9.88 5.22 -10.43
CA LEU A 53 -9.20 6.50 -10.23
C LEU A 53 -9.08 7.28 -11.54
N LYS A 54 -8.77 6.61 -12.64
CA LYS A 54 -8.77 7.22 -13.99
C LYS A 54 -10.14 7.74 -14.44
N ALA A 55 -11.22 7.18 -13.94
CA ALA A 55 -12.58 7.64 -14.17
C ALA A 55 -13.02 8.73 -13.16
N GLY A 56 -12.11 9.19 -12.28
CA GLY A 56 -12.43 10.16 -11.21
C GLY A 56 -13.18 9.54 -10.03
N ASP A 57 -13.22 8.21 -9.91
CA ASP A 57 -13.88 7.50 -8.82
C ASP A 57 -12.85 6.93 -7.83
N TRP A 58 -12.81 7.50 -6.63
CA TRP A 58 -11.86 7.07 -5.59
C TRP A 58 -12.47 6.07 -4.59
N SER A 59 -13.73 5.69 -4.79
CA SER A 59 -14.49 4.88 -3.82
C SER A 59 -13.82 3.55 -3.49
N GLU A 60 -13.25 2.87 -4.49
CA GLU A 60 -12.61 1.57 -4.29
C GLU A 60 -11.26 1.67 -3.59
N LEU A 61 -10.51 2.76 -3.80
CA LEU A 61 -9.28 3.03 -3.05
C LEU A 61 -9.60 3.28 -1.57
N LEU A 62 -10.63 4.09 -1.29
CA LEU A 62 -11.06 4.38 0.07
C LEU A 62 -11.59 3.13 0.79
N GLU A 63 -12.36 2.29 0.10
CA GLU A 63 -12.82 0.99 0.63
C GLU A 63 -11.63 0.06 0.90
N HIS A 64 -10.64 0.02 0.00
CA HIS A 64 -9.42 -0.77 0.14
C HIS A 64 -8.62 -0.35 1.37
N TRP A 65 -8.31 0.95 1.51
CA TRP A 65 -7.58 1.46 2.68
C TRP A 65 -8.30 1.14 3.98
N ARG A 66 -9.59 1.46 4.08
CA ARG A 66 -10.37 1.20 5.28
C ARG A 66 -10.36 -0.28 5.66
N TYR A 67 -10.64 -1.15 4.69
CA TYR A 67 -10.73 -2.59 4.91
C TYR A 67 -9.43 -3.18 5.46
N PHE A 68 -8.29 -2.86 4.85
CA PHE A 68 -7.01 -3.43 5.27
C PHE A 68 -6.48 -2.78 6.55
N MET A 69 -6.66 -1.48 6.75
CA MET A 69 -6.25 -0.82 8.00
C MET A 69 -7.07 -1.32 9.19
N GLU A 70 -8.37 -1.58 9.03
CA GLU A 70 -9.22 -2.20 10.07
C GLU A 70 -8.78 -3.64 10.37
N ARG A 71 -8.48 -4.46 9.35
CA ARG A 71 -8.00 -5.84 9.55
C ARG A 71 -6.62 -5.90 10.20
N GLU A 72 -5.76 -4.94 9.90
CA GLU A 72 -4.47 -4.76 10.57
C GLU A 72 -4.61 -4.27 12.03
N GLY A 73 -5.78 -3.75 12.43
CA GLY A 73 -5.97 -3.10 13.72
C GLY A 73 -5.17 -1.80 13.84
N ALA A 74 -4.99 -1.10 12.72
CA ALA A 74 -4.21 0.12 12.67
C ALA A 74 -4.90 1.28 13.40
N ASP A 75 -4.11 2.19 13.97
CA ASP A 75 -4.59 3.49 14.43
C ASP A 75 -4.51 4.50 13.28
N PHE A 76 -5.63 4.74 12.61
CA PHE A 76 -5.70 5.59 11.41
C PHE A 76 -6.95 6.45 11.34
N SER A 77 -6.92 7.48 10.51
CA SER A 77 -8.10 8.26 10.09
C SER A 77 -8.06 8.49 8.58
N ILE A 78 -9.23 8.64 7.96
CA ILE A 78 -9.37 9.02 6.56
C ILE A 78 -10.27 10.25 6.50
N GLU A 79 -9.75 11.33 5.94
CA GLU A 79 -10.47 12.57 5.69
C GLU A 79 -10.63 12.73 4.17
N VAL A 80 -11.83 13.07 3.72
CA VAL A 80 -12.13 13.24 2.29
C VAL A 80 -12.78 14.60 2.10
N THR A 81 -12.23 15.36 1.16
CA THR A 81 -12.79 16.63 0.66
C THR A 81 -13.22 16.45 -0.80
N GLU A 82 -13.66 17.53 -1.45
CA GLU A 82 -14.04 17.51 -2.87
C GLU A 82 -12.87 17.14 -3.80
N GLY A 83 -11.63 17.45 -3.42
CA GLY A 83 -10.45 17.29 -4.27
C GLY A 83 -9.31 16.48 -3.65
N GLU A 84 -9.48 15.95 -2.44
CA GLU A 84 -8.40 15.28 -1.72
C GLU A 84 -8.94 14.18 -0.79
N ALA A 85 -8.20 13.09 -0.69
CA ALA A 85 -8.36 12.11 0.37
C ALA A 85 -7.03 11.92 1.12
N VAL A 86 -7.05 12.14 2.44
CA VAL A 86 -5.87 12.02 3.30
C VAL A 86 -6.08 10.89 4.28
N MET A 87 -5.22 9.87 4.22
CA MET A 87 -5.13 8.83 5.24
C MET A 87 -3.98 9.12 6.19
N THR A 88 -4.29 9.36 7.46
CA THR A 88 -3.28 9.54 8.51
C THR A 88 -3.13 8.24 9.29
N VAL A 89 -1.94 7.62 9.25
CA VAL A 89 -1.61 6.42 10.02
C VAL A 89 -0.71 6.84 11.19
N ARG A 90 -1.23 6.83 12.41
CA ARG A 90 -0.52 7.29 13.62
C ARG A 90 0.51 6.28 14.10
N ARG A 91 0.22 4.99 13.91
CA ARG A 91 1.15 3.88 14.16
C ARG A 91 1.08 2.89 13.00
N CYS A 92 2.18 2.71 12.28
CA CYS A 92 2.23 1.78 11.16
C CYS A 92 2.27 0.33 11.66
N PRO A 93 1.22 -0.48 11.40
CA PRO A 93 1.14 -1.86 11.90
C PRO A 93 2.26 -2.75 11.31
N ALA A 94 2.66 -2.48 10.07
CA ALA A 94 3.73 -3.20 9.40
C ALA A 94 5.09 -3.01 10.09
N VAL A 95 5.44 -1.76 10.43
CA VAL A 95 6.69 -1.43 11.10
C VAL A 95 6.68 -1.93 12.55
N GLU A 96 5.54 -1.85 13.25
CA GLU A 96 5.39 -2.44 14.59
C GLU A 96 5.63 -3.95 14.54
N ARG A 97 4.99 -4.65 13.58
CA ARG A 97 5.17 -6.09 13.43
C ARG A 97 6.62 -6.48 13.12
N LEU A 98 7.31 -5.73 12.25
CA LEU A 98 8.73 -5.98 11.97
C LEU A 98 9.59 -5.89 13.22
N ARG A 99 9.33 -4.89 14.08
CA ARG A 99 10.05 -4.72 15.35
C ARG A 99 9.76 -5.85 16.33
N GLU A 100 8.51 -6.31 16.43
CA GLU A 100 8.14 -7.48 17.24
C GLU A 100 8.86 -8.76 16.78
N LEU A 101 9.08 -8.90 15.47
CA LEU A 101 9.84 -10.00 14.88
C LEU A 101 11.36 -9.84 15.04
N GLY A 102 11.84 -8.77 15.69
CA GLY A 102 13.27 -8.50 15.85
C GLY A 102 13.96 -8.05 14.56
N MET A 103 13.19 -7.57 13.57
CA MET A 103 13.70 -7.12 12.28
C MET A 103 13.78 -5.59 12.22
N ALA A 104 14.82 -5.07 11.56
CA ALA A 104 14.87 -3.67 11.17
C ALA A 104 14.11 -3.46 9.85
N PRO A 105 13.23 -2.46 9.73
CA PRO A 105 12.67 -2.06 8.44
C PRO A 105 13.79 -1.67 7.47
N SER A 106 13.67 -2.12 6.23
CA SER A 106 14.49 -1.71 5.09
C SER A 106 14.43 -0.19 4.93
N GLU A 107 15.53 0.42 4.47
CA GLU A 107 15.54 1.84 4.11
C GLU A 107 14.54 2.17 2.98
N PHE A 108 14.16 1.15 2.20
CA PHE A 108 13.20 1.24 1.11
C PHE A 108 11.78 0.90 1.55
N PHE A 109 11.56 0.48 2.80
CA PHE A 109 10.28 -0.12 3.22
C PHE A 109 9.09 0.82 2.98
N CYS A 110 9.23 2.11 3.29
CA CYS A 110 8.15 3.09 3.09
C CYS A 110 7.93 3.45 1.61
N ASP A 111 8.86 3.13 0.71
CA ASP A 111 8.73 3.41 -0.72
C ASP A 111 7.54 2.67 -1.33
N GLN A 112 7.15 1.53 -0.75
CA GLN A 112 5.97 0.80 -1.18
C GLN A 112 4.71 1.68 -1.18
N THR A 113 4.52 2.49 -0.13
CA THR A 113 3.34 3.34 0.01
C THR A 113 3.42 4.50 -0.97
N VAL A 114 4.59 5.13 -1.08
CA VAL A 114 4.79 6.28 -1.97
C VAL A 114 4.62 5.86 -3.43
N LEU A 115 5.38 4.86 -3.87
CA LEU A 115 5.42 4.44 -5.27
C LEU A 115 4.11 3.82 -5.74
N LEU A 116 3.39 3.10 -4.87
CA LEU A 116 2.08 2.56 -5.22
C LEU A 116 1.03 3.67 -5.42
N ASN A 117 1.02 4.68 -4.54
CA ASN A 117 0.10 5.81 -4.66
C ASN A 117 0.44 6.71 -5.86
N GLU A 118 1.73 7.01 -6.07
CA GLU A 118 2.18 7.72 -7.28
C GLU A 118 1.69 7.00 -8.54
N ALA A 119 1.89 5.68 -8.63
CA ALA A 119 1.49 4.90 -9.79
C ALA A 119 -0.02 4.78 -9.99
N TRP A 120 -0.81 4.84 -8.91
CA TRP A 120 -2.28 4.90 -8.97
C TRP A 120 -2.79 6.23 -9.51
N CYS A 121 -2.12 7.34 -9.22
CA CYS A 121 -2.48 8.67 -9.71
C CYS A 121 -2.06 8.93 -11.17
N GLU A 122 -1.36 8.01 -11.82
CA GLU A 122 -0.92 8.24 -13.18
C GLU A 122 -2.08 8.27 -14.19
N GLY A 123 -2.24 9.39 -14.89
CA GLY A 123 -3.29 9.55 -15.88
C GLY A 123 -4.70 9.61 -15.28
N THR A 124 -4.80 9.95 -13.99
CA THR A 124 -6.07 10.33 -13.36
C THR A 124 -6.37 11.82 -13.61
N PRO A 125 -7.64 12.24 -13.54
CA PRO A 125 -8.03 13.65 -13.59
C PRO A 125 -7.39 14.50 -12.49
#